data_AF-A0A7H8L4D1-F1
#
_entry.id   AF-A0A7H8L4D1-F1
#
_cell.length_a   1.000
_cell.length_b   1.000
_cell.length_c   1.000
_cell.angle_alpha   90.00
_cell.angle_beta   90.00
_cell.angle_gamma   90.00
#
_symmetry.space_group_name_H-M   'P 1'
#
loop_
_entity.id
_entity.type
_entity.pdbx_description
1 polymer ?
#
loop_
_entity_poly.entity_id
_entity_poly.type
_entity_poly.pdbx_seq_one_letter_code
_entity_poly.pdbx_strand_id
1 'polypeptide(L)'
;MERQMATIRAAGREPTVRDDDHDYLGDYRGASGDSGDEIWHLERGRGAIHISDNGCGTTGWLIVVGPHRGELRGRDCAVHPAFEPYVDGHGRRRTFGTWYLEWLERRETAIRQP
;
A
#
# COMPACT_ATOMS: atom_id res chain seq x y z
N MET A 1 -9.46 3.50 -7.58
CA MET A 1 -10.60 2.56 -7.73
C MET A 1 -11.50 2.95 -8.89
N GLU A 2 -12.06 4.17 -8.97
CA GLU A 2 -12.91 4.59 -10.11
C GLU A 2 -12.25 4.41 -11.48
N ARG A 3 -10.97 4.78 -11.60
CA ARG A 3 -10.21 4.62 -12.84
C ARG A 3 -10.07 3.16 -13.27
N GLN A 4 -9.92 2.23 -12.32
CA GLN A 4 -9.77 0.80 -12.61
C GLN A 4 -11.11 0.17 -13.02
N MET A 5 -12.20 0.53 -12.33
CA MET A 5 -13.55 0.11 -12.71
C MET A 5 -13.93 0.66 -14.09
N ALA A 6 -13.51 1.89 -14.40
CA ALA A 6 -13.69 2.46 -15.74
C ALA A 6 -12.91 1.68 -16.80
N THR A 7 -11.67 1.23 -16.53
CA THR A 7 -10.89 0.39 -17.45
C THR A 7 -11.57 -0.95 -17.71
N ILE A 8 -12.05 -1.64 -16.68
CA ILE A 8 -12.73 -2.94 -16.83
C ILE A 8 -14.02 -2.78 -17.67
N ARG A 9 -14.82 -1.76 -17.37
CA ARG A 9 -16.04 -1.44 -18.12
C ARG A 9 -15.76 -1.03 -19.58
N ALA A 10 -14.71 -0.26 -19.81
CA ALA A 10 -14.30 0.14 -21.17
C ALA A 10 -13.86 -1.06 -22.03
N ALA A 11 -13.35 -2.12 -21.39
CA ALA A 11 -13.05 -3.39 -22.05
C ALA A 11 -14.28 -4.30 -22.28
N GLY A 12 -15.49 -3.82 -21.97
CA GLY A 12 -16.74 -4.56 -22.14
C GLY A 12 -16.96 -5.67 -21.10
N ARG A 13 -16.26 -5.61 -19.96
CA ARG A 13 -16.43 -6.56 -18.84
C ARG A 13 -17.18 -5.88 -17.69
N GLU A 14 -18.01 -6.64 -16.98
CA GLU A 14 -18.62 -6.19 -15.73
C GLU A 14 -17.67 -6.53 -14.57
N PRO A 15 -17.27 -5.55 -13.72
CA PRO A 15 -16.41 -5.84 -12.57
C PRO A 15 -17.11 -6.77 -11.57
N THR A 16 -16.43 -7.83 -11.13
CA THR A 16 -16.89 -8.64 -10.00
C THR A 16 -17.04 -7.81 -8.71
N VAL A 17 -18.00 -8.19 -7.86
CA VAL A 17 -18.25 -7.51 -6.58
C VAL A 17 -17.16 -7.92 -5.58
N ARG A 18 -16.68 -6.91 -4.85
CA ARG A 18 -15.40 -6.78 -4.12
C ARG A 18 -15.01 -7.85 -3.09
N ASP A 19 -15.80 -8.89 -2.84
CA ASP A 19 -15.58 -9.80 -1.70
C ASP A 19 -14.76 -11.08 -2.02
N ASP A 20 -14.39 -11.32 -3.28
CA ASP A 20 -13.38 -12.34 -3.64
C ASP A 20 -12.18 -11.67 -4.33
N ASP A 21 -11.15 -11.36 -3.54
CA ASP A 21 -9.94 -10.62 -3.97
C ASP A 21 -9.23 -11.22 -5.21
N HIS A 22 -9.43 -12.52 -5.47
CA HIS A 22 -8.87 -13.21 -6.63
C HIS A 22 -9.60 -12.88 -7.93
N ASP A 23 -10.90 -12.60 -7.88
CA ASP A 23 -11.71 -12.40 -9.07
C ASP A 23 -11.55 -10.99 -9.64
N TYR A 24 -11.44 -9.97 -8.79
CA TYR A 24 -11.30 -8.58 -9.23
C TYR A 24 -9.91 -8.27 -9.83
N LEU A 25 -8.84 -8.89 -9.31
CA LEU A 25 -7.51 -8.82 -9.95
C LEU A 25 -7.51 -9.56 -11.30
N GLY A 26 -8.20 -10.70 -11.38
CA GLY A 26 -8.39 -11.46 -12.61
C GLY A 26 -9.09 -10.65 -13.70
N ASP A 27 -10.18 -9.95 -13.35
CA ASP A 27 -10.91 -9.08 -14.26
C ASP A 27 -10.04 -7.93 -14.80
N TYR A 28 -9.25 -7.30 -13.92
CA TYR A 28 -8.35 -6.21 -14.33
C TYR A 28 -7.22 -6.69 -15.23
N ARG A 29 -6.61 -7.85 -14.94
CA ARG A 29 -5.64 -8.51 -15.83
C ARG A 29 -6.26 -8.84 -17.19
N GLY A 30 -7.45 -9.43 -17.19
CA GLY A 30 -8.18 -9.77 -18.41
C GLY A 30 -8.58 -8.55 -19.26
N ALA A 31 -8.73 -7.38 -18.64
CA ALA A 31 -9.00 -6.11 -19.32
C ALA A 31 -7.72 -5.38 -19.79
N SER A 32 -6.60 -5.58 -19.09
CA SER A 32 -5.36 -4.81 -19.29
C SER A 32 -4.26 -5.58 -20.03
N GLY A 33 -4.46 -6.88 -20.31
CA GLY A 33 -3.46 -7.75 -20.93
C GLY A 33 -2.25 -8.02 -20.03
N ASP A 34 -1.12 -8.42 -20.62
CA ASP A 34 0.10 -8.81 -19.89
C ASP A 34 0.67 -7.71 -18.97
N SER A 35 0.37 -6.43 -19.24
CA SER A 35 0.79 -5.30 -18.40
C SER A 35 -0.15 -4.99 -17.23
N GLY A 36 -1.24 -5.76 -17.07
CA GLY A 36 -2.28 -5.50 -16.08
C GLY A 36 -1.77 -5.48 -14.64
N ASP A 37 -0.80 -6.34 -14.31
CA ASP A 37 -0.18 -6.36 -12.98
C ASP A 37 0.65 -5.11 -12.69
N GLU A 38 1.45 -4.68 -13.66
CA GLU A 38 2.32 -3.53 -13.49
C GLU A 38 1.48 -2.25 -13.31
N ILE A 39 0.46 -2.07 -14.15
CA ILE A 39 -0.46 -0.92 -14.07
C ILE A 39 -1.26 -0.97 -12.77
N TRP A 40 -1.72 -2.17 -12.37
CA TRP A 40 -2.39 -2.39 -11.10
C TRP A 40 -1.55 -1.91 -9.90
N HIS A 41 -0.27 -2.28 -9.86
CA HIS A 41 0.64 -1.86 -8.79
C HIS A 41 0.99 -0.36 -8.87
N LEU A 42 1.21 0.18 -10.08
CA LEU A 42 1.50 1.60 -10.29
C LEU A 42 0.36 2.51 -9.86
N GLU A 43 -0.89 2.19 -10.22
CA GLU A 43 -2.04 3.01 -9.83
C GLU A 43 -2.32 2.93 -8.33
N ARG A 44 -2.03 1.79 -7.69
CA ARG A 44 -2.21 1.59 -6.25
C ARG A 44 -1.10 2.22 -5.41
N GLY A 45 0.12 2.37 -5.93
CA GLY A 45 1.27 2.92 -5.21
C GLY A 45 1.63 4.36 -5.56
N ARG A 46 0.93 5.00 -6.51
CA ARG A 46 1.29 6.34 -7.01
C ARG A 46 1.45 7.36 -5.87
N GLY A 47 2.62 8.00 -5.82
CA GLY A 47 2.94 9.00 -4.78
C GLY A 47 3.30 8.42 -3.42
N ALA A 48 3.49 7.09 -3.32
CA ALA A 48 3.95 6.41 -2.12
C ALA A 48 5.00 5.33 -2.44
N ILE A 49 5.90 5.06 -1.49
CA ILE A 49 6.88 3.98 -1.55
C ILE A 49 6.45 2.90 -0.56
N HIS A 50 6.39 1.66 -1.01
CA HIS A 50 6.06 0.52 -0.17
C HIS A 50 7.25 0.16 0.74
N ILE A 51 6.99 -0.04 2.03
CA ILE A 51 7.97 -0.45 3.03
C ILE A 51 7.48 -1.75 3.68
N SER A 52 8.30 -2.79 3.58
CA SER A 52 8.07 -4.09 4.22
C SER A 52 9.16 -4.31 5.26
N ASP A 53 8.84 -4.16 6.54
CA ASP A 53 9.80 -4.31 7.65
C ASP A 53 9.50 -5.50 8.58
N ASN A 54 8.30 -6.09 8.50
CA ASN A 54 7.77 -7.07 9.45
C ASN A 54 7.29 -8.41 8.82
N GLY A 55 7.64 -8.70 7.56
CA GLY A 55 7.21 -9.93 6.88
C GLY A 55 5.84 -9.83 6.18
N CYS A 56 5.33 -10.96 5.69
CA CYS A 56 4.16 -11.05 4.80
C CYS A 56 2.87 -10.61 5.51
N GLY A 57 2.43 -9.36 5.30
CA GLY A 57 1.06 -8.94 5.61
C GLY A 57 0.93 -7.59 6.32
N THR A 58 1.99 -7.07 6.93
CA THR A 58 1.97 -5.71 7.50
C THR A 58 2.88 -4.81 6.69
N THR A 59 2.27 -3.97 5.87
CA THR A 59 3.01 -3.10 4.95
C THR A 59 2.74 -1.63 5.23
N GLY A 60 3.82 -0.90 5.44
CA GLY A 60 3.83 0.55 5.54
C GLY A 60 4.00 1.18 4.17
N TRP A 61 3.51 2.41 4.05
CA TRP A 61 3.66 3.23 2.86
C TRP A 61 4.25 4.57 3.26
N LEU A 62 5.38 4.93 2.67
CA LEU A 62 5.96 6.26 2.76
C LEU A 62 5.31 7.15 1.71
N ILE A 63 4.57 8.16 2.16
CA ILE A 63 3.99 9.14 1.24
C ILE A 63 5.10 10.07 0.76
N VAL A 64 5.27 10.19 -0.55
CA VAL A 64 6.32 11.02 -1.18
C VAL A 64 5.78 12.27 -1.88
N VAL A 65 4.49 12.29 -2.22
CA VAL A 65 3.85 13.43 -2.91
C VAL A 65 2.64 13.93 -2.10
N GLY A 66 2.39 15.24 -2.13
CA GLY A 66 1.21 15.87 -1.54
C GLY A 66 1.39 16.35 -0.09
N PRO A 67 0.27 16.67 0.60
CA PRO A 67 0.30 17.32 1.92
C PRO A 67 0.85 16.44 3.04
N HIS A 68 0.87 15.13 2.86
CA HIS A 68 1.35 14.15 3.85
C HIS A 68 2.75 13.61 3.54
N ARG A 69 3.50 14.27 2.64
CA ARG A 69 4.86 13.84 2.27
C ARG A 69 5.74 13.66 3.51
N GLY A 70 6.47 12.54 3.57
CA GLY A 70 7.33 12.16 4.69
C GLY A 70 6.63 11.41 5.82
N GLU A 71 5.29 11.30 5.81
CA GLU A 71 4.55 10.47 6.76
C GLU A 71 4.61 8.99 6.37
N LEU A 72 4.66 8.10 7.37
CA LEU A 72 4.34 6.70 7.19
C LEU A 72 2.87 6.43 7.45
N ARG A 73 2.28 5.63 6.57
CA ARG A 73 0.87 5.29 6.62
C ARG A 73 0.62 3.81 6.36
N GLY A 74 -0.38 3.28 7.04
CA GLY A 74 -0.92 1.96 6.76
C GLY A 74 -1.93 2.04 5.64
N ARG A 75 -1.95 1.00 4.81
CA ARG A 75 -3.06 0.77 3.90
C ARG A 75 -3.14 -0.72 3.63
N ASP A 76 -4.34 -1.26 3.81
CA ASP A 76 -4.62 -2.62 3.38
C ASP A 76 -4.56 -2.69 1.84
N CYS A 77 -3.64 -3.53 1.33
CA CYS A 77 -3.39 -3.68 -0.09
C CYS A 77 -4.52 -4.43 -0.82
N ALA A 78 -5.27 -5.28 -0.10
CA ALA A 78 -6.41 -6.02 -0.64
C ALA A 78 -7.58 -5.06 -0.85
N VAL A 79 -8.08 -4.46 0.24
CA VAL A 79 -9.30 -3.63 0.19
C VAL A 79 -9.07 -2.16 -0.21
N HIS A 80 -7.81 -1.73 -0.33
CA HIS A 80 -7.41 -0.40 -0.80
C HIS A 80 -8.14 0.78 -0.13
N PRO A 81 -8.20 0.85 1.22
CA PRO A 81 -8.84 1.94 1.93
C PRO A 81 -8.01 3.22 1.83
N ALA A 82 -8.46 4.31 2.46
CA ALA A 82 -7.62 5.50 2.62
C ALA A 82 -6.32 5.17 3.39
N PHE A 83 -5.28 5.97 3.19
CA PHE A 83 -4.04 5.84 3.94
C PHE A 83 -4.23 6.33 5.38
N GLU A 84 -4.04 5.44 6.34
CA GLU A 84 -4.16 5.74 7.76
C GLU A 84 -2.80 6.09 8.38
N PRO A 85 -2.70 7.16 9.18
CA PRO A 85 -1.43 7.57 9.76
C PRO A 85 -0.91 6.54 10.78
N TYR A 86 0.37 6.24 10.71
CA TYR A 86 1.04 5.61 11.86
C TYR A 86 1.15 6.64 12.97
N VAL A 87 0.66 6.28 14.16
CA VAL A 87 0.77 7.12 15.34
C VAL A 87 1.76 6.51 16.34
N ASP A 88 2.43 7.36 17.10
CA ASP A 88 3.21 6.96 18.26
C ASP A 88 2.30 6.76 19.50
N GLY A 89 2.89 6.37 20.63
CA GLY A 89 2.15 6.21 21.90
C GLY A 89 1.54 7.51 22.44
N HIS A 90 1.85 8.66 21.86
CA HIS A 90 1.29 9.97 22.18
C HIS A 90 0.30 10.47 21.12
N GLY A 91 -0.06 9.63 20.15
CA GLY A 91 -0.99 9.99 19.07
C GLY A 91 -0.39 10.88 17.98
N ARG A 92 0.93 11.14 17.99
CA ARG A 92 1.59 11.95 16.96
C ARG A 92 1.88 11.09 15.73
N ARG A 93 1.69 11.67 14.55
CA ARG A 93 1.99 10.99 13.28
C ARG A 93 3.48 10.70 13.17
N ARG A 94 3.83 9.48 12.79
CA ARG A 94 5.21 9.09 12.53
C ARG A 94 5.65 9.59 11.16
N THR A 95 6.78 10.28 11.16
CA THR A 95 7.55 10.54 9.94
C THR A 95 8.41 9.33 9.61
N PHE A 96 8.91 9.26 8.38
CA PHE A 96 9.92 8.27 8.01
C PHE A 96 11.14 8.33 8.92
N GLY A 97 11.64 9.52 9.25
CA GLY A 97 12.83 9.68 10.09
C GLY A 97 12.62 9.14 11.51
N THR A 98 11.50 9.49 12.16
CA THR A 98 11.18 8.99 13.50
C THR A 98 10.99 7.48 13.51
N TRP A 99 10.26 6.94 12.54
CA TRP A 99 10.06 5.49 12.45
C TRP A 99 11.36 4.74 12.13
N TYR A 100 12.20 5.27 11.22
CA TYR A 100 13.43 4.61 10.79
C TYR A 100 14.41 4.48 11.94
N LEU A 101 14.59 5.54 12.73
CA LEU A 101 15.47 5.53 13.89
C LEU A 101 14.96 4.56 14.97
N GLU A 102 13.66 4.58 15.29
CA GLU A 102 13.05 3.64 16.24
C GLU A 102 13.17 2.18 15.76
N TRP A 103 12.96 1.94 14.46
CA TRP A 103 13.14 0.62 13.87
C TRP A 103 14.61 0.18 13.97
N LEU A 104 15.56 1.05 13.62
CA LEU A 104 16.99 0.77 13.64
C LEU A 104 17.45 0.43 15.06
N GLU A 105 17.06 1.24 16.05
CA GLU A 105 17.38 1.01 17.47
C GLU A 105 16.86 -0.35 17.96
N ARG A 106 15.61 -0.71 17.62
CA ARG A 106 15.05 -2.03 17.97
C ARG A 106 15.85 -3.17 17.34
N ARG A 107 16.22 -3.04 16.06
CA ARG A 107 16.98 -4.06 15.34
C ARG A 107 18.40 -4.21 15.88
N GLU A 108 19.08 -3.11 16.18
CA GLU A 108 20.41 -3.15 16.78
C GLU A 108 20.40 -3.74 18.20
N THR A 109 19.39 -3.40 19.01
CA THR A 109 19.25 -3.94 20.37
C THR A 109 19.03 -5.45 20.35
N ALA A 110 18.18 -5.96 19.44
CA ALA A 110 17.93 -7.39 19.29
C ALA A 110 19.20 -8.18 18.91
N ILE A 111 20.15 -7.57 18.20
CA ILE A 111 21.45 -8.20 17.89
C ILE A 111 22.38 -8.20 19.12
N ARG A 112 22.30 -7.18 19.96
CA ARG A 112 23.15 -7.04 21.16
C ARG A 112 22.69 -7.88 22.35
N GLN A 113 21.44 -8.34 22.36
CA GLN A 113 20.86 -9.19 23.40
C GLN A 113 20.50 -10.58 22.83
N PRO A 114 21.50 -11.47 22.65
CA PRO A 114 21.27 -12.82 22.16
C PRO A 114 20.45 -13.68 23.14
#